data_AF-A0ABD1JIH9-F1
#
_entry.id   AF-A0ABD1JIH9-F1
#
_cell.length_a   1.000
_cell.length_b   1.000
_cell.length_c   1.000
_cell.angle_alpha   90.00
_cell.angle_beta   90.00
_cell.angle_gamma   90.00
#
_symmetry.space_group_name_H-M   'P 1'
#
loop_
_entity.id
_entity.type
_entity.pdbx_description
1 polymer ?
#
loop_
_entity_poly.entity_id
_entity_poly.type
_entity_poly.pdbx_seq_one_letter_code
_entity_poly.pdbx_strand_id
1 'polypeptide(L)'
;MLRPNHQELEGNDRYEGFCVDMLRELAEILKFKYRIHLVGDGVYGVSGANGTWTGMVGELMTRKADLAVAGLTITAEREKVIDFSKPFMTLGISIMYRVHISPKIIHQSQGDTQLCSWSAAGRSHFDTVEGDINTGVLAWQGLPLE
;
A
#
# COMPACT_ATOMS: atom_id res chain seq x y z
N MET A 1 -0.91 4.65 -10.38
CA MET A 1 -0.45 3.79 -11.48
C MET A 1 -0.37 4.61 -12.77
N LEU A 2 0.43 4.19 -13.74
CA LEU A 2 0.41 4.78 -15.08
C LEU A 2 -0.84 4.30 -15.82
N ARG A 3 -1.50 5.20 -16.54
CA ARG A 3 -2.63 4.84 -17.41
C ARG A 3 -2.16 3.97 -18.58
N PRO A 4 -3.02 3.11 -19.15
CA PRO A 4 -2.65 2.33 -20.33
C PRO A 4 -2.18 3.20 -21.52
N ASN A 5 -2.82 4.35 -21.73
CA ASN A 5 -2.49 5.32 -22.79
C ASN A 5 -1.57 6.46 -22.32
N HIS A 6 -0.75 6.24 -21.28
CA HIS A 6 0.12 7.28 -20.70
C HIS A 6 1.13 7.91 -21.69
N GLN A 7 1.44 7.25 -22.80
CA GLN A 7 2.33 7.79 -23.84
C GLN A 7 1.70 8.95 -24.61
N GLU A 8 0.37 9.01 -24.65
CA GLU A 8 -0.40 10.06 -25.33
C GLU A 8 -0.77 11.22 -24.38
N LEU A 9 -0.49 11.05 -23.08
CA LEU A 9 -0.85 11.99 -22.03
C LEU A 9 0.40 12.71 -21.52
N GLU A 10 0.22 13.94 -21.04
CA GLU A 10 1.31 14.75 -20.50
C GLU A 10 1.14 15.04 -19.01
N GLY A 11 2.26 15.30 -18.33
CA GLY A 11 2.26 15.73 -16.94
C GLY A 11 1.59 14.74 -15.98
N ASN A 12 0.61 15.25 -15.23
CA ASN A 12 -0.10 14.51 -14.18
C ASN A 12 -1.18 13.58 -14.74
N ASP A 13 -1.69 13.85 -15.95
CA ASP A 13 -2.79 13.08 -16.54
C ASP A 13 -2.38 11.65 -16.91
N ARG A 14 -1.07 11.42 -17.01
CA ARG A 14 -0.46 10.09 -17.19
C ARG A 14 -0.76 9.11 -16.06
N TYR A 15 -1.21 9.60 -14.91
CA TYR A 15 -1.42 8.79 -13.71
C TYR A 15 -2.90 8.66 -13.35
N GLU A 16 -3.24 7.52 -12.76
CA GLU A 16 -4.55 7.22 -12.21
C GLU A 16 -4.46 6.36 -10.94
N GLY A 17 -5.57 6.31 -10.21
CA GLY A 17 -5.75 5.49 -9.01
C GLY A 17 -6.01 6.31 -7.76
N PHE A 18 -6.32 5.61 -6.67
CA PHE A 18 -6.81 6.19 -5.42
C PHE A 18 -5.99 7.38 -4.91
N CYS A 19 -4.66 7.25 -4.84
CA CYS A 19 -3.79 8.32 -4.35
C CYS A 19 -3.78 9.57 -5.27
N VAL A 20 -3.99 9.38 -6.58
CA VAL A 20 -4.04 10.48 -7.54
C VAL A 20 -5.32 11.27 -7.38
N ASP A 21 -6.45 10.57 -7.24
CA ASP A 21 -7.75 11.22 -7.02
C ASP A 21 -7.77 11.93 -5.67
N MET A 22 -7.26 11.31 -4.62
CA MET A 22 -7.11 11.95 -3.31
C MET A 22 -6.24 13.22 -3.39
N LEU A 23 -5.12 13.19 -4.11
CA LEU A 23 -4.26 14.37 -4.29
C LEU A 23 -4.97 15.48 -5.08
N ARG A 24 -5.80 15.13 -6.07
CA ARG A 24 -6.62 16.09 -6.83
C ARG A 24 -7.62 16.79 -5.91
N GLU A 25 -8.37 16.04 -5.11
CA GLU A 25 -9.32 16.61 -4.14
C GLU A 25 -8.63 17.54 -3.13
N LEU A 26 -7.48 17.13 -2.60
CA LEU A 26 -6.68 17.95 -1.69
C LEU A 26 -6.22 19.25 -2.36
N ALA A 27 -5.76 19.19 -3.61
CA ALA A 27 -5.34 20.35 -4.37
C ALA A 27 -6.48 21.33 -4.64
N GLU A 28 -7.69 20.81 -4.87
CA GLU A 28 -8.89 21.63 -5.07
C GLU A 28 -9.36 22.32 -3.79
N ILE A 29 -9.26 21.65 -2.64
CA ILE A 29 -9.63 22.21 -1.33
C ILE A 29 -8.60 23.24 -0.87
N LEU A 30 -7.32 22.89 -0.91
CA LEU A 30 -6.22 23.70 -0.38
C LEU A 30 -5.63 24.69 -1.41
N LYS A 31 -6.10 24.64 -2.66
CA LYS A 31 -5.73 25.54 -3.76
C LYS A 31 -4.23 25.57 -4.08
N PHE A 32 -3.56 24.41 -4.08
CA PHE A 32 -2.16 24.29 -4.50
C PHE A 32 -2.03 23.63 -5.88
N LYS A 33 -0.89 23.90 -6.55
CA LYS A 33 -0.49 23.21 -7.77
C LYS A 33 0.50 22.10 -7.43
N TYR A 34 0.41 20.98 -8.12
CA TYR A 34 1.31 19.85 -7.91
C TYR A 34 1.79 19.26 -9.23
N ARG A 35 2.92 18.56 -9.18
CA ARG A 35 3.44 17.74 -10.27
C ARG A 35 3.77 16.36 -9.72
N ILE A 36 3.22 15.32 -10.36
CA ILE A 36 3.50 13.94 -9.97
C ILE A 36 4.84 13.51 -10.56
N HIS A 37 5.73 13.05 -9.68
CA HIS A 37 7.01 12.44 -10.00
C HIS A 37 7.05 11.03 -9.42
N LEU A 38 7.50 10.06 -10.22
CA LEU A 38 7.77 8.72 -9.73
C LEU A 38 9.20 8.71 -9.17
N VAL A 39 9.34 8.18 -7.95
CA VAL A 39 10.64 7.97 -7.30
C VAL A 39 11.59 7.21 -8.24
N GLY A 40 12.83 7.68 -8.34
CA GLY A 40 13.77 7.20 -9.36
C GLY A 40 14.19 5.72 -9.21
N ASP A 41 14.24 5.22 -7.97
CA ASP A 41 14.70 3.86 -7.63
C ASP A 41 13.56 2.88 -7.34
N GLY A 42 12.31 3.35 -7.31
CA GLY A 42 11.13 2.52 -7.07
C GLY A 42 10.97 2.00 -5.63
N VAL A 43 11.74 2.49 -4.65
CA VAL A 43 11.65 2.00 -3.26
C VAL A 43 11.04 3.02 -2.31
N TYR A 44 10.44 2.54 -1.20
CA TYR A 44 9.86 3.41 -0.18
C TYR A 44 10.91 4.24 0.55
N GLY A 45 12.02 3.60 0.89
CA GLY A 45 13.15 4.21 1.55
C GLY A 45 13.71 3.33 2.65
N VAL A 46 15.01 3.12 2.56
CA VAL A 46 15.83 2.31 3.46
C VAL A 46 16.92 3.22 4.04
N SER A 47 17.10 3.13 5.36
CA SER A 47 18.15 3.83 6.09
C SER A 47 19.52 3.22 5.75
N GLY A 48 20.45 4.07 5.31
CA GLY A 48 21.85 3.73 5.12
C GLY A 48 22.68 4.00 6.38
N ALA A 49 23.85 3.37 6.47
CA ALA A 49 24.75 3.47 7.63
C ALA A 49 25.20 4.92 7.96
N ASN A 50 25.20 5.80 6.96
CA ASN A 50 25.68 7.18 7.09
C ASN A 50 24.53 8.19 7.35
N GLY A 51 23.35 7.73 7.77
CA GLY A 51 22.16 8.58 7.94
C GLY A 51 21.51 9.03 6.63
N THR A 52 21.99 8.51 5.50
CA THR A 52 21.39 8.71 4.18
C THR A 52 20.17 7.83 4.02
N TRP A 53 19.17 8.33 3.29
CA TRP A 53 17.98 7.54 2.94
C TRP A 53 17.86 7.39 1.43
N THR A 54 17.39 6.22 1.01
CA THR A 54 17.02 5.93 -0.38
C THR A 54 15.53 6.15 -0.60
N GLY A 55 15.04 5.98 -1.83
CA GLY A 55 13.63 5.98 -2.12
C GLY A 55 12.91 7.30 -1.88
N MET A 56 11.60 7.19 -1.67
CA MET A 56 10.74 8.33 -1.41
C MET A 56 11.20 9.11 -0.17
N VAL A 57 11.62 8.43 0.90
CA VAL A 57 12.15 9.11 2.10
C VAL A 57 13.42 9.91 1.76
N GLY A 58 14.33 9.35 0.96
CA GLY A 58 15.54 10.05 0.51
C GLY A 58 15.24 11.27 -0.36
N GLU A 59 14.28 11.16 -1.27
CA GLU A 59 13.85 12.29 -2.12
C GLU A 59 13.21 13.41 -1.32
N LEU A 60 12.44 13.08 -0.27
CA LEU A 60 11.90 14.07 0.67
C LEU A 60 13.03 14.76 1.45
N MET A 61 13.97 14.00 2.00
CA MET A 61 15.10 14.56 2.78
C MET A 61 16.01 15.46 1.95
N THR A 62 16.19 15.13 0.67
CA THR A 62 17.02 15.90 -0.27
C THR A 62 16.25 17.02 -0.97
N ARG A 63 14.99 17.27 -0.58
CA ARG A 63 14.10 18.29 -1.18
C ARG A 63 13.93 18.14 -2.69
N LYS A 64 14.07 16.91 -3.20
CA LYS A 64 13.69 16.58 -4.59
C LYS A 64 12.18 16.49 -4.74
N ALA A 65 11.49 16.13 -3.66
CA ALA A 65 10.05 16.16 -3.53
C ALA A 65 9.66 16.85 -2.21
N ASP A 66 8.53 17.55 -2.22
CA ASP A 66 7.99 18.19 -1.01
C ASP A 66 6.97 17.31 -0.27
N LEU A 67 6.30 16.42 -1.02
CA LEU A 67 5.23 15.56 -0.54
C LEU A 67 5.33 14.18 -1.18
N ALA A 68 5.26 13.13 -0.36
CA ALA A 68 5.09 11.76 -0.81
C ALA A 68 3.69 11.27 -0.46
N VAL A 69 3.00 10.72 -1.46
CA VAL A 69 1.66 10.12 -1.32
C VAL A 69 1.74 8.67 -1.73
N ALA A 70 1.71 7.76 -0.76
CA ALA A 70 1.80 6.33 -1.00
C ALA A 70 1.21 5.52 0.15
N GLY A 71 1.08 4.20 -0.06
CA GLY A 71 0.91 3.21 1.01
C GLY A 71 2.18 3.05 1.83
N LEU A 72 2.69 4.14 2.41
CA LEU A 72 3.90 4.16 3.21
C LEU A 72 3.56 3.81 4.66
N THR A 73 4.27 2.83 5.22
CA THR A 73 4.14 2.46 6.63
C THR A 73 4.87 3.46 7.51
N ILE A 74 4.17 3.97 8.54
CA ILE A 74 4.77 4.82 9.58
C ILE A 74 5.67 3.95 10.46
N THR A 75 6.93 4.32 10.61
CA THR A 75 7.88 3.67 11.52
C THR A 75 8.66 4.70 12.31
N ALA A 76 9.08 4.35 13.53
CA ALA A 76 9.84 5.25 14.41
C ALA A 76 11.18 5.71 13.81
N GLU A 77 11.77 4.93 12.90
CA GLU A 77 13.00 5.34 12.19
C GLU A 77 12.70 6.42 11.15
N ARG A 78 11.57 6.32 10.45
CA ARG A 78 11.16 7.29 9.43
C ARG A 78 10.66 8.60 10.07
N GLU A 79 9.93 8.51 11.18
CA GLU A 79 9.46 9.69 11.93
C GLU A 79 10.58 10.60 12.43
N LYS A 80 11.82 10.11 12.53
CA LYS A 80 12.98 10.93 12.92
C LYS A 80 13.47 11.87 11.82
N VAL A 81 13.12 11.59 10.56
CA VAL A 81 13.69 12.30 9.40
C VAL A 81 12.62 12.96 8.52
N ILE A 82 11.37 12.52 8.63
CA ILE A 82 10.21 13.05 7.92
C ILE A 82 9.00 13.10 8.85
N ASP A 83 8.08 14.01 8.55
CA ASP A 83 6.80 14.13 9.25
C ASP A 83 5.71 13.36 8.50
N PHE A 84 4.75 12.82 9.26
CA PHE A 84 3.61 12.08 8.73
C PHE A 84 2.29 12.76 9.07
N SER A 85 1.31 12.65 8.16
CA SER A 85 -0.08 12.92 8.46
C SER A 85 -0.68 11.83 9.35
N LYS A 86 -1.91 12.08 9.82
CA LYS A 86 -2.76 10.98 10.30
C LYS A 86 -2.95 9.97 9.17
N PRO A 87 -2.91 8.65 9.46
CA PRO A 87 -3.15 7.63 8.46
C PRO A 87 -4.59 7.76 7.92
N PHE A 88 -4.73 7.72 6.60
CA PHE A 88 -6.03 7.74 5.93
C PHE A 88 -6.55 6.32 5.62
N MET A 89 -5.70 5.30 5.79
CA MET A 89 -6.08 3.90 5.79
C MET A 89 -5.39 3.17 6.95
N THR A 90 -6.11 2.25 7.56
CA THR A 90 -5.58 1.29 8.53
C THR A 90 -5.70 -0.08 7.87
N LEU A 91 -4.57 -0.74 7.63
CA LEU A 91 -4.53 -2.04 6.95
C LEU A 91 -3.95 -3.05 7.92
N GLY A 92 -4.52 -4.25 8.03
CA GLY A 92 -3.88 -5.35 8.74
C GLY A 92 -2.86 -6.07 7.86
N ILE A 93 -1.77 -6.59 8.46
CA ILE A 93 -1.00 -7.69 7.90
C ILE A 93 -1.94 -8.90 7.89
N SER A 94 -2.08 -9.51 6.72
CA SER A 94 -2.78 -10.78 6.53
C SER A 94 -1.86 -11.78 5.83
N ILE A 95 -1.85 -13.02 6.29
CA ILE A 95 -1.14 -14.12 5.64
C ILE A 95 -2.07 -14.74 4.60
N MET A 96 -1.71 -14.59 3.33
CA MET A 96 -2.38 -15.31 2.24
C MET A 96 -1.61 -16.60 1.94
N TYR A 97 -2.26 -17.75 2.12
CA TYR A 97 -1.70 -19.04 1.73
C TYR A 97 -2.60 -19.75 0.72
N ARG A 98 -2.00 -20.47 -0.22
CA ARG A 98 -2.73 -21.32 -1.16
C ARG A 98 -3.10 -22.61 -0.46
N VAL A 99 -4.39 -22.82 -0.22
CA VAL A 99 -4.89 -24.11 0.25
C VAL A 99 -4.65 -25.16 -0.84
N HIS A 100 -3.83 -26.16 -0.52
CA HIS A 100 -3.70 -27.36 -1.35
C HIS A 100 -4.79 -28.34 -0.93
N ILE A 101 -5.78 -28.55 -1.81
CA ILE A 101 -6.80 -29.58 -1.60
C ILE A 101 -6.16 -30.92 -1.98
N SER A 102 -5.59 -31.63 -1.01
CA SER A 102 -5.20 -33.03 -1.22
C SER A 102 -6.47 -33.85 -1.47
N PRO A 103 -6.54 -34.68 -2.52
CA PRO A 103 -7.66 -35.59 -2.72
C PRO A 103 -7.81 -36.49 -1.50
N LYS A 104 -8.96 -36.45 -0.82
CA LYS A 104 -9.28 -37.44 0.21
C LYS A 104 -9.43 -38.80 -0.48
N ILE A 105 -8.53 -39.74 -0.20
CA ILE A 105 -8.77 -41.15 -0.50
C ILE A 105 -9.82 -41.63 0.51
N ILE A 106 -11.06 -41.73 0.06
CA ILE A 106 -12.13 -42.40 0.81
C ILE A 106 -11.87 -43.90 0.75
N HIS A 107 -11.40 -44.50 1.84
CA HIS A 107 -11.67 -45.91 2.09
C HIS A 107 -13.17 -46.02 2.37
N GLN A 108 -13.95 -46.47 1.37
CA GLN A 108 -15.34 -46.87 1.60
C GLN A 108 -15.34 -48.17 2.41
N SER A 109 -15.37 -48.05 3.73
CA SER A 109 -16.01 -49.06 4.57
C SER A 109 -17.51 -48.87 4.41
N GLN A 110 -18.14 -49.72 3.59
CA GLN A 110 -19.60 -49.81 3.51
C GLN A 110 -20.15 -50.19 4.89
N GLY A 111 -20.84 -49.25 5.53
CA GLY A 111 -21.52 -49.45 6.81
C GLY A 111 -22.24 -48.18 7.26
N ASP A 112 -23.51 -48.10 6.86
CA ASP A 112 -24.61 -47.36 7.50
C ASP A 112 -24.79 -45.83 7.31
N THR A 113 -25.79 -45.54 6.48
CA THR A 113 -26.96 -44.66 6.70
C THR A 113 -26.78 -43.12 6.72
N GLN A 114 -27.13 -42.53 5.56
CA GLN A 114 -27.80 -41.24 5.27
C GLN A 114 -28.37 -40.49 6.52
N LEU A 115 -28.21 -39.18 6.76
CA LEU A 115 -28.63 -38.03 5.94
C LEU A 115 -28.03 -36.74 6.57
N CYS A 116 -27.20 -36.00 5.85
CA CYS A 116 -27.07 -34.55 5.99
C CYS A 116 -26.91 -33.97 4.58
N SER A 117 -27.82 -33.05 4.25
CA SER A 117 -28.02 -32.41 2.96
C SER A 117 -26.74 -31.81 2.37
N TRP A 118 -26.47 -32.18 1.13
CA TRP A 118 -25.43 -31.63 0.28
C TRP A 118 -25.83 -30.25 -0.24
N SER A 119 -25.26 -29.19 0.31
CA SER A 119 -25.07 -27.93 -0.42
C SER A 119 -23.96 -27.12 0.26
N ALA A 120 -22.72 -27.49 -0.03
CA ALA A 120 -21.57 -26.61 0.14
C ALA A 120 -20.76 -26.65 -1.16
N ALA A 121 -21.25 -25.91 -2.15
CA ALA A 121 -20.44 -25.51 -3.30
C ALA A 121 -19.18 -24.81 -2.79
N GLY A 122 -18.04 -25.21 -3.34
CA GLY A 122 -16.71 -24.83 -2.89
C GLY A 122 -16.55 -23.32 -2.71
N ARG A 123 -16.38 -22.90 -1.47
CA ARG A 123 -15.80 -21.61 -1.11
C ARG A 123 -14.36 -21.91 -0.68
N SER A 124 -13.40 -21.40 -1.43
CA SER A 124 -12.01 -21.30 -0.96
C SER A 124 -12.02 -20.47 0.32
N HIS A 125 -11.90 -21.15 1.46
CA HIS A 125 -11.77 -20.50 2.75
C HIS A 125 -10.36 -19.91 2.82
N PHE A 126 -10.27 -18.59 2.76
CA PHE A 126 -9.05 -17.85 3.06
C PHE A 126 -9.09 -17.53 4.55
N ASP A 127 -8.18 -18.11 5.34
CA ASP A 127 -8.01 -17.69 6.73
C ASP A 127 -7.06 -16.50 6.77
N THR A 128 -7.56 -15.36 7.24
CA THR A 128 -6.77 -14.14 7.48
C THR A 128 -6.43 -14.08 8.97
N VAL A 129 -5.12 -14.08 9.30
CA VAL A 129 -4.64 -13.63 10.61
C VAL A 129 -4.36 -12.14 10.49
N GLU A 130 -5.06 -11.30 11.24
CA GLU A 130 -5.02 -9.84 11.09
C GLU A 130 -4.11 -9.20 12.15
N GLY A 131 -3.18 -8.34 11.74
CA GLY A 131 -2.37 -7.51 12.65
C GLY A 131 -2.24 -6.09 12.12
N ASP A 132 -2.73 -5.08 12.84
CA ASP A 132 -2.86 -3.70 12.33
C ASP A 132 -1.52 -3.03 11.99
N ILE A 133 -1.39 -2.52 10.76
CA ILE A 133 -0.36 -1.59 10.30
C ILE A 133 -1.01 -0.31 9.74
N ASN A 134 -0.71 0.84 10.35
CA ASN A 134 -1.09 2.13 9.80
C ASN A 134 -0.39 2.33 8.44
N THR A 135 -1.16 2.34 7.35
CA THR A 135 -0.62 2.32 5.99
C THR A 135 -1.45 3.26 5.13
N GLY A 136 -0.81 4.20 4.43
CA GLY A 136 -1.51 5.23 3.66
C GLY A 136 -1.45 6.56 4.40
N VAL A 137 -0.38 7.29 4.11
CA VAL A 137 -0.04 8.56 4.76
C VAL A 137 0.50 9.53 3.72
N LEU A 138 0.33 10.81 4.04
CA LEU A 138 1.10 11.87 3.42
C LEU A 138 2.37 12.06 4.25
N ALA A 139 3.52 12.12 3.59
CA ALA A 139 4.80 12.38 4.24
C ALA A 139 5.46 13.61 3.62
N TRP A 140 6.04 14.46 4.47
CA TRP A 140 6.78 15.65 4.04
C TRP A 140 7.98 15.88 4.95
N GLN A 141 8.96 16.67 4.48
CA GLN A 141 10.03 17.14 5.35
C GLN A 141 9.59 18.42 6.05
N GLY A 142 9.52 18.41 7.38
CA GLY A 142 9.23 19.59 8.20
C GLY A 142 10.04 20.80 7.78
N LEU A 143 9.40 21.97 7.75
CA LEU A 143 10.12 23.23 7.61
C LEU A 143 10.97 23.42 8.87
N PRO A 144 12.23 23.90 8.76
CA PRO A 144 12.95 24.37 9.94
C PRO A 144 12.05 25.39 10.64
N LEU A 145 11.78 25.17 11.92
CA LEU A 145 11.21 26.20 12.78
C LEU A 145 12.29 27.29 12.86
N GLU A 146 12.11 28.39 12.12
CA GLU A 146 12.76 29.66 12.42
C GLU A 146 12.05 30.37 13.57
#